data_AF-A0A6I6G3L7-F1
#
_entry.id   AF-A0A6I6G3L7-F1
#
_cell.length_a   1.000
_cell.length_b   1.000
_cell.length_c   1.000
_cell.angle_alpha   90.00
_cell.angle_beta   90.00
_cell.angle_gamma   90.00
#
_symmetry.space_group_name_H-M   'P 1'
#
loop_
_entity.id
_entity.type
_entity.pdbx_description
1 polymer ?
#
loop_
_entity_poly.entity_id
_entity_poly.type
_entity_poly.pdbx_seq_one_letter_code
_entity_poly.pdbx_strand_id
1 'polypeptide(L)' 'MQLRSFGMNKIPPARLGAPRRADQPIDDRSPTRIHLSLPGWLVRELYGAALREHRSVSSVAALALTDFLDVAEPPEASEA' A
#
# COMPACT_ATOMS: atom_id res chain seq x y z
N MET A 1 -15.58 8.90 -44.65
CA MET A 1 -14.87 10.05 -44.06
C MET A 1 -15.21 10.13 -42.58
N GLN A 2 -14.19 10.26 -41.73
CA GLN A 2 -14.29 10.40 -40.27
C GLN A 2 -14.93 11.74 -39.88
N LEU A 3 -15.59 11.77 -38.71
CA LEU A 3 -15.27 12.78 -37.70
C LEU A 3 -15.61 12.24 -36.31
N ARG A 4 -14.54 12.05 -35.52
CA ARG A 4 -14.59 11.72 -34.10
C ARG A 4 -14.91 13.00 -33.33
N SER A 5 -15.79 12.92 -32.33
CA SER A 5 -15.81 13.89 -31.23
C SER A 5 -15.68 13.12 -29.92
N PHE A 6 -14.62 13.45 -29.18
CA PHE A 6 -14.29 12.91 -27.87
C PHE A 6 -15.15 13.54 -26.77
N GLY A 7 -15.43 12.74 -25.74
CA GLY A 7 -15.28 13.20 -24.35
C GLY A 7 -16.43 13.99 -23.73
N MET A 8 -17.32 13.29 -23.01
CA MET A 8 -17.79 13.76 -21.70
C MET A 8 -17.85 12.56 -20.76
N ASN A 9 -16.72 12.29 -20.10
CA ASN A 9 -16.70 11.49 -18.89
C ASN A 9 -17.55 12.25 -17.86
N LYS A 10 -18.78 11.77 -17.62
CA LYS A 10 -19.63 12.29 -16.56
C LYS A 10 -18.96 11.92 -15.24
N ILE A 11 -18.16 12.83 -14.69
CA ILE A 11 -17.77 12.78 -13.29
C ILE A 11 -19.08 12.81 -12.50
N PRO A 12 -19.42 11.77 -11.71
CA PRO A 12 -20.63 11.83 -10.90
C PRO A 12 -20.44 13.00 -9.91
N PRO A 13 -21.41 13.92 -9.79
CA PRO A 13 -21.28 15.00 -8.83
C PRO A 13 -21.14 14.39 -7.45
N ALA A 14 -20.03 14.70 -6.77
CA ALA A 14 -19.85 14.38 -5.37
C ALA A 14 -21.05 14.95 -4.61
N ARG A 15 -21.94 14.07 -4.12
CA ARG A 15 -23.01 14.46 -3.20
C ARG A 15 -22.35 14.83 -1.87
N LEU A 16 -21.90 16.07 -1.77
CA LEU A 16 -21.63 16.76 -0.51
C LEU A 16 -22.96 16.83 0.25
N GLY A 17 -23.18 15.91 1.18
CA GLY A 17 -24.39 15.89 2.01
C GLY A 17 -24.90 14.52 2.45
N ALA A 18 -24.29 13.40 2.04
CA ALA A 18 -24.62 12.12 2.66
C ALA A 18 -23.92 12.02 4.02
N PRO A 19 -24.62 11.80 5.14
CA PRO A 19 -23.97 11.42 6.38
C PRO A 19 -23.16 10.15 6.10
N ARG A 20 -21.83 10.22 6.26
CA ARG A 20 -20.99 9.02 6.27
C ARG A 20 -21.59 8.09 7.30
N ARG A 21 -22.19 6.98 6.87
CA ARG A 21 -22.53 5.91 7.79
C ARG A 21 -21.22 5.46 8.41
N ALA A 22 -21.01 5.83 9.67
CA ALA A 22 -19.92 5.35 10.52
C ALA A 22 -20.09 3.86 10.87
N ASP A 23 -21.09 3.18 10.28
CA ASP A 23 -21.46 1.78 10.56
C ASP A 23 -20.71 0.76 9.70
N GLN A 24 -19.81 1.19 8.82
CA GLN A 24 -18.96 0.22 8.12
C GLN A 24 -17.68 0.04 8.93
N PRO A 25 -17.46 -1.13 9.57
CA PRO A 25 -16.19 -1.40 10.19
C PRO A 25 -15.10 -1.24 9.12
N ILE A 26 -14.09 -0.42 9.41
CA ILE A 26 -12.81 -0.43 8.66
C ILE A 26 -12.06 -1.70 9.12
N ASP A 27 -12.70 -2.84 8.93
CA ASP A 27 -12.15 -4.16 9.23
C ASP A 27 -12.15 -4.95 7.92
N ASP A 28 -11.60 -4.30 6.88
CA ASP A 28 -11.23 -4.98 5.66
C ASP A 28 -9.92 -5.73 5.95
N ARG A 29 -10.05 -6.90 6.57
CA ARG A 29 -8.92 -7.81 6.83
C ARG A 29 -8.39 -8.47 5.56
N SER A 30 -8.82 -8.02 4.38
CA SER A 30 -8.29 -8.54 3.15
C SER A 30 -6.82 -8.14 3.00
N PRO A 31 -5.92 -9.09 2.75
CA PRO A 31 -4.52 -8.78 2.57
C PRO A 31 -4.36 -7.89 1.32
N THR A 32 -3.87 -6.67 1.54
CA THR A 32 -3.55 -5.77 0.44
C THR A 32 -2.34 -6.33 -0.31
N ARG A 33 -2.54 -6.62 -1.60
CA ARG A 33 -1.45 -7.11 -2.47
C ARG A 33 -0.69 -5.92 -3.05
N ILE A 34 0.62 -5.92 -2.85
CA ILE A 34 1.52 -4.88 -3.34
C ILE A 34 2.49 -5.50 -4.33
N HIS A 35 2.68 -4.84 -5.48
CA HIS A 35 3.69 -5.23 -6.45
C HIS A 35 4.89 -4.31 -6.34
N LEU A 36 6.07 -4.87 -6.06
CA LEU A 36 7.30 -4.12 -5.85
C LEU A 36 8.29 -4.41 -6.99
N SER A 37 8.83 -3.35 -7.58
CA SER A 37 9.95 -3.45 -8.51
C SER A 37 11.23 -3.15 -7.76
N LEU A 38 12.06 -4.16 -7.54
CA LEU A 38 13.29 -4.06 -6.75
C LEU A 38 14.51 -4.38 -7.62
N PRO A 39 15.67 -3.77 -7.33
CA PRO A 39 16.94 -4.17 -7.94
C PRO A 39 17.24 -5.65 -7.69
N GLY A 40 17.81 -6.34 -8.68
CA GLY A 40 18.06 -7.79 -8.59
C GLY A 40 18.97 -8.22 -7.44
N TRP A 41 19.90 -7.35 -7.01
CA TRP A 41 20.74 -7.62 -5.84
C TRP A 41 19.92 -7.65 -4.55
N LEU A 42 18.96 -6.72 -4.38
CA LEU A 42 18.11 -6.65 -3.20
C LEU A 42 17.15 -7.84 -3.13
N VAL A 43 16.64 -8.28 -4.29
CA VAL A 43 15.85 -9.51 -4.38
C VAL A 43 16.67 -10.70 -3.85
N ARG A 44 17.92 -10.86 -4.30
CA ARG A 44 18.79 -11.95 -3.82
C ARG A 44 19.00 -11.92 -2.30
N GLU A 45 19.22 -10.75 -1.72
CA GLU A 45 19.36 -10.59 -0.26
C GLU A 45 18.07 -10.99 0.48
N LEU A 46 16.90 -10.56 0.01
CA LEU A 46 15.62 -10.94 0.61
C LEU A 46 15.38 -12.47 0.58
N TYR A 47 15.71 -13.12 -0.55
CA TYR A 47 15.64 -14.59 -0.64
C TYR A 47 16.65 -15.27 0.30
N GLY A 48 17.86 -14.74 0.43
CA GLY A 48 18.88 -15.25 1.35
C GLY A 48 18.46 -15.14 2.82
N ALA A 49 17.91 -13.99 3.21
CA ALA A 49 17.37 -13.77 4.54
C ALA A 49 16.18 -14.70 4.84
N ALA A 50 15.26 -14.85 3.89
CA ALA A 50 14.12 -15.75 4.01
C ALA A 50 14.56 -17.21 4.28
N LEU A 51 15.60 -17.68 3.59
CA LEU A 51 16.18 -19.00 3.81
C LEU A 51 16.81 -19.14 5.20
N ARG A 52 17.59 -18.14 5.64
CA ARG A 52 18.27 -18.14 6.94
C ARG A 52 17.30 -18.10 8.12
N GLU A 53 16.20 -17.39 7.97
CA GLU A 53 15.21 -17.20 9.04
C GLU A 53 14.04 -18.19 8.96
N HIS A 54 14.05 -19.10 7.99
CA HIS A 54 12.94 -20.04 7.74
C HIS A 54 11.58 -19.32 7.58
N ARG A 55 11.58 -18.16 6.91
CA ARG A 55 10.41 -17.31 6.66
C ARG A 55 10.11 -17.22 5.17
N SER A 56 8.91 -16.74 4.83
CA SER A 56 8.60 -16.37 3.46
C SER A 56 9.27 -15.04 3.09
N VAL A 57 9.61 -14.87 1.81
CA VAL A 57 10.18 -13.61 1.29
C VAL A 57 9.26 -12.42 1.57
N SER A 58 7.94 -12.60 1.46
CA SER A 58 6.96 -11.55 1.77
C SER A 58 6.98 -11.16 3.25
N SER A 59 7.18 -12.12 4.17
CA SER A 59 7.29 -11.81 5.60
C SER A 59 8.57 -11.03 5.90
N VAL A 60 9.69 -11.39 5.29
CA VAL A 60 10.96 -10.68 5.47
C VAL A 60 10.87 -9.26 4.91
N ALA A 61 10.28 -9.09 3.72
CA ALA A 61 10.08 -7.77 3.12
C ALA A 61 9.16 -6.88 3.97
N ALA A 62 8.10 -7.45 4.56
CA ALA A 62 7.22 -6.72 5.46
C ALA A 62 7.94 -6.27 6.74
N LEU A 63 8.73 -7.15 7.36
CA LEU A 63 9.52 -6.82 8.55
C LEU A 63 10.54 -5.72 8.25
N ALA A 64 11.29 -5.83 7.16
CA ALA A 64 12.25 -4.80 6.77
C ALA A 64 11.58 -3.45 6.50
N LEU A 65 10.36 -3.44 5.97
CA LEU A 65 9.59 -2.22 5.78
C LEU A 65 9.12 -1.62 7.12
N THR A 66 8.64 -2.46 8.04
CA THR A 66 8.26 -2.02 9.40
C THR A 66 9.47 -1.43 10.12
N ASP A 67 10.61 -2.14 10.13
CA ASP A 67 11.84 -1.66 10.76
C ASP A 67 12.30 -0.32 10.17
N PHE A 68 12.18 -0.15 8.84
CA PHE A 68 12.48 1.12 8.20
C PHE A 68 11.55 2.25 8.66
N LEU A 69 10.24 1.98 8.78
CA LEU A 69 9.26 2.96 9.23
C LEU A 69 9.48 3.35 10.70
N ASP A 70 9.77 2.38 11.56
CA ASP A 70 10.05 2.63 12.99
C ASP A 70 11.33 3.47 13.17
N VAL A 71 12.33 3.30 12.30
CA VAL A 71 13.55 4.13 12.29
C VAL A 71 13.30 5.50 11.65
N ALA A 72 12.37 5.60 10.70
CA ALA A 72 12.07 6.81 9.95
C ALA A 72 11.09 7.75 10.67
N GLU A 73 10.36 7.29 11.68
CA GLU A 73 9.46 8.13 12.46
C GLU A 73 10.26 8.97 13.47
N PRO A 74 10.34 10.31 13.29
CA PRO A 74 11.00 11.16 14.26
C PRO A 74 10.17 11.20 15.56
N PRO A 75 10.80 11.26 16.75
CA PRO A 75 10.13 11.14 18.05
C PRO A 75 9.13 12.26 18.38
N GLU A 76 8.91 13.25 17.50
CA GLU A 76 8.10 14.44 17.79
C GLU A 76 6.62 14.33 17.38
N ALA A 77 6.17 13.22 16.79
CA ALA A 77 4.76 13.05 16.44
C ALA A 77 3.90 12.40 17.54
N SER A 78 4.50 12.01 18.68
CA SER A 78 3.81 11.26 19.74
C SER A 78 3.25 12.12 20.88
N GLU A 79 3.46 13.43 20.86
CA GLU A 79 2.94 14.38 21.86
C GLU A 79 2.21 15.54 21.17
N ALA A 80 0.94 15.33 20.79
CA ALA A 80 0.00 16.40 20.46
C ALA A 80 -1.40 16.05 20.96
#